data_AF-A0A962IAU7-F1
#
_entry.id   AF-A0A962IAU7-F1
#
_cell.length_a   1.000
_cell.length_b   1.000
_cell.length_c   1.000
_cell.angle_alpha   90.00
_cell.angle_beta   90.00
_cell.angle_gamma   90.00
#
_symmetry.space_group_name_H-M   'P 1'
#
loop_
_entity.id
_entity.type
_entity.pdbx_description
1 polymer ?
#
loop_
_entity_poly.entity_id
_entity_poly.type
_entity_poly.pdbx_seq_one_letter_code
_entity_poly.pdbx_strand_id
1 'polypeptide(L)'
;MRSSVNTVQGLREAIAQSNLNPAQGFEISVATNLTLTEFNDSGAALPPIRGILGLTGPGSLAGGGPGSGFRLLTIEAGGALALNSIMLTNFHANGDGGVIRAEPGSEFSIFFSSFTHSGASGAGGAIYATGALSAEIDSARFEHCTAMRGGAVALLSAQTQSSQV
;
A
#
# COMPACT_ATOMS: atom_id res chain seq x y z
N MET A 1 4.33 -13.33 -13.43
CA MET A 1 4.32 -12.66 -14.75
C MET A 1 4.88 -11.25 -14.57
N ARG A 2 5.77 -10.77 -15.47
CA ARG A 2 6.33 -9.41 -15.41
C ARG A 2 5.68 -8.51 -16.45
N SER A 3 5.09 -7.40 -16.03
CA SER A 3 4.52 -6.39 -16.93
C SER A 3 5.06 -5.00 -16.60
N SER A 4 5.32 -4.19 -17.61
CA SER A 4 5.63 -2.77 -17.43
C SER A 4 4.38 -1.95 -17.67
N VAL A 5 4.09 -1.01 -16.77
CA VAL A 5 2.89 -0.19 -16.82
C VAL A 5 3.27 1.29 -16.81
N ASN A 6 2.61 2.04 -17.70
CA ASN A 6 2.77 3.49 -17.87
C ASN A 6 1.45 4.26 -17.79
N THR A 7 0.35 3.60 -17.38
CA THR A 7 -0.96 4.23 -17.19
C THR A 7 -1.60 3.74 -15.89
N VAL A 8 -2.43 4.59 -15.27
CA VAL A 8 -3.20 4.21 -14.07
C VAL A 8 -4.15 3.05 -14.37
N GLN A 9 -4.79 3.06 -15.55
CA GLN A 9 -5.70 2.00 -15.96
C GLN A 9 -4.99 0.65 -16.11
N GLY A 10 -3.83 0.62 -16.77
CA GLY A 10 -3.02 -0.59 -16.88
C GLY A 10 -2.56 -1.12 -15.53
N LEU A 11 -2.33 -0.23 -14.55
CA LEU A 11 -1.94 -0.62 -13.19
C LEU A 11 -3.12 -1.30 -12.48
N ARG A 12 -4.32 -0.70 -12.58
CA ARG A 12 -5.54 -1.27 -12.01
C ARG A 12 -5.87 -2.65 -12.61
N GLU A 13 -5.73 -2.80 -13.92
CA GLU A 13 -5.97 -4.07 -14.62
C GLU A 13 -4.98 -5.15 -14.21
N ALA A 14 -3.69 -4.81 -14.14
CA ALA A 14 -2.66 -5.76 -13.72
C ALA A 14 -2.87 -6.26 -12.28
N ILE A 15 -3.32 -5.38 -11.37
CA ILE A 15 -3.71 -5.75 -10.00
C ILE A 15 -4.96 -6.64 -9.99
N ALA A 16 -5.97 -6.31 -10.79
CA ALA A 16 -7.15 -7.15 -10.91
C ALA A 16 -6.79 -8.57 -11.40
N GLN A 17 -5.87 -8.68 -12.35
CA GLN A 17 -5.37 -9.98 -12.82
C GLN A 17 -4.60 -10.75 -11.74
N SER A 18 -3.79 -10.07 -10.91
CA SER A 18 -3.11 -10.74 -9.79
C SER A 18 -4.09 -11.32 -8.77
N ASN A 19 -5.23 -10.65 -8.58
CA ASN A 19 -6.27 -11.13 -7.67
C ASN A 19 -7.06 -12.33 -8.21
N LEU A 20 -7.14 -12.50 -9.54
CA LEU A 20 -7.78 -13.69 -10.15
C LEU A 20 -6.92 -14.94 -10.02
N ASN A 21 -5.60 -14.80 -9.86
CA ASN A 21 -4.65 -15.91 -9.76
C ASN A 21 -3.73 -15.75 -8.53
N PRO A 22 -4.29 -15.83 -7.30
CA PRO A 22 -3.57 -15.43 -6.08
C PRO A 22 -2.33 -16.28 -5.77
N ALA A 23 -2.26 -17.52 -6.28
CA ALA A 23 -1.10 -18.39 -6.12
C ALA A 23 0.09 -18.03 -7.05
N GLN A 24 -0.14 -17.20 -8.08
CA GLN A 24 0.93 -16.75 -8.97
C GLN A 24 1.38 -15.35 -8.58
N GLY A 25 2.69 -15.17 -8.39
CA GLY A 25 3.28 -13.85 -8.22
C GLY A 25 3.18 -13.01 -9.49
N PHE A 26 2.64 -11.80 -9.35
CA PHE A 26 2.62 -10.78 -10.40
C PHE A 26 3.59 -9.66 -10.04
N GLU A 27 4.55 -9.41 -10.92
CA GLU A 27 5.50 -8.31 -10.75
C GLU A 27 5.21 -7.23 -11.79
N ILE A 28 4.95 -6.01 -11.33
CA ILE A 28 4.66 -4.86 -12.16
C ILE A 28 5.81 -3.87 -12.02
N SER A 29 6.37 -3.46 -13.14
CA SER A 29 7.33 -2.35 -13.20
C SER A 29 6.60 -1.05 -13.55
N VAL A 30 6.61 -0.12 -12.60
CA VAL A 30 6.14 1.26 -12.78
C VAL A 30 7.30 2.04 -13.37
N ALA A 31 7.30 2.19 -14.69
CA ALA A 31 8.41 2.80 -15.42
C ALA A 31 8.35 4.35 -15.44
N THR A 32 7.18 4.92 -15.16
CA THR A 32 6.92 6.36 -15.27
C THR A 32 6.20 6.87 -14.03
N ASN A 33 6.12 8.20 -13.89
CA ASN A 33 5.34 8.82 -12.83
C ASN A 33 3.85 8.76 -13.17
N LEU A 34 3.04 8.19 -12.28
CA LEU A 34 1.59 8.08 -12.44
C LEU A 34 0.90 8.86 -11.34
N THR A 35 0.01 9.78 -11.73
CA THR A 35 -0.83 10.51 -10.78
C THR A 35 -2.21 9.87 -10.72
N LEU A 36 -2.61 9.46 -9.53
CA LEU A 36 -3.93 8.93 -9.22
C LEU A 36 -4.72 10.06 -8.55
N THR A 37 -5.70 10.62 -9.26
CA THR A 37 -6.50 11.77 -8.81
C THR A 37 -7.88 11.38 -8.28
N GLU A 38 -8.26 10.12 -8.42
CA GLU A 38 -9.60 9.62 -8.09
C GLU A 38 -9.52 8.31 -7.29
N PHE A 39 -10.46 8.14 -6.35
CA PHE A 39 -10.66 6.86 -5.68
C PHE A 39 -11.39 5.89 -6.61
N ASN A 40 -10.99 4.63 -6.60
CA ASN A 40 -11.52 3.57 -7.47
C ASN A 40 -12.41 2.60 -6.69
N ASP A 41 -12.08 2.33 -5.43
CA ASP A 41 -12.78 1.35 -4.60
C ASP A 41 -12.57 1.64 -3.11
N SER A 42 -13.65 1.69 -2.33
CA SER A 42 -13.62 1.67 -0.84
C SER A 42 -12.60 2.63 -0.18
N GLY A 43 -12.39 3.81 -0.78
CA GLY A 43 -11.46 4.83 -0.28
C GLY A 43 -9.99 4.61 -0.69
N ALA A 44 -9.70 3.76 -1.66
CA ALA A 44 -8.40 3.54 -2.27
C ALA A 44 -8.38 3.87 -3.76
N ALA A 45 -7.22 4.27 -4.28
CA ALA A 45 -7.02 4.61 -5.70
C ALA A 45 -6.83 3.37 -6.60
N LEU A 46 -6.38 2.25 -6.02
CA LEU A 46 -6.19 0.96 -6.67
C LEU A 46 -7.08 -0.11 -6.02
N PRO A 47 -7.41 -1.19 -6.76
CA PRO A 47 -8.13 -2.34 -6.19
C PRO A 47 -7.39 -2.95 -4.99
N PRO A 48 -8.10 -3.59 -4.05
CA PRO A 48 -7.47 -4.29 -2.94
C PRO A 48 -6.58 -5.44 -3.44
N ILE A 49 -5.52 -5.76 -2.69
CA ILE A 49 -4.63 -6.88 -2.99
C ILE A 49 -5.11 -8.12 -2.23
N ARG A 50 -5.44 -9.17 -2.98
CA ARG A 50 -5.83 -10.51 -2.48
C ARG A 50 -4.87 -11.62 -2.95
N GLY A 51 -4.06 -11.32 -3.96
CA GLY A 51 -3.01 -12.22 -4.45
C GLY A 51 -1.61 -11.75 -4.06
N ILE A 52 -0.60 -12.28 -4.75
CA ILE A 52 0.80 -11.90 -4.58
C ILE A 52 1.18 -10.85 -5.63
N LEU A 53 1.49 -9.64 -5.19
CA LEU A 53 1.82 -8.50 -6.04
C LEU A 53 3.18 -7.90 -5.67
N GLY A 54 4.07 -7.78 -6.64
CA GLY A 54 5.28 -6.96 -6.57
C GLY A 54 5.10 -5.68 -7.40
N LEU A 55 5.37 -4.52 -6.82
CA LEU A 55 5.52 -3.24 -7.53
C LEU A 55 6.98 -2.80 -7.46
N THR A 56 7.57 -2.59 -8.63
CA THR A 56 8.96 -2.19 -8.80
C THR A 56 9.03 -0.83 -9.50
N GLY A 57 9.91 0.06 -9.05
CA GLY A 57 10.15 1.34 -9.73
C GLY A 57 10.99 1.21 -11.01
N PRO A 58 11.57 2.31 -11.52
CA PRO A 58 11.94 3.53 -10.80
C PRO A 58 10.88 4.64 -10.76
N GLY A 59 9.72 4.44 -11.37
CA GLY A 59 8.66 5.45 -11.44
C GLY A 59 8.06 5.78 -10.07
N SER A 60 7.20 6.80 -10.05
CA SER A 60 6.46 7.19 -8.85
C SER A 60 4.95 7.02 -9.00
N LEU A 61 4.28 6.80 -7.87
CA LEU A 61 2.83 6.91 -7.76
C LEU A 61 2.51 8.11 -6.88
N ALA A 62 1.75 9.05 -7.41
CA ALA A 62 1.34 10.26 -6.72
C ALA A 62 -0.18 10.28 -6.51
N GLY A 63 -0.63 10.55 -5.28
CA GLY A 63 -2.03 10.78 -4.98
C GLY A 63 -2.46 12.23 -5.24
N GLY A 64 -3.72 12.52 -4.92
CA GLY A 64 -4.34 13.84 -5.09
C GLY A 64 -3.88 14.92 -4.08
N GLY A 65 -2.97 14.59 -3.17
CA GLY A 65 -2.49 15.52 -2.14
C GLY A 65 -3.42 15.65 -0.93
N PRO A 66 -3.15 16.62 -0.03
CA PRO A 66 -3.97 16.86 1.15
C PRO A 66 -5.44 17.09 0.78
N GLY A 67 -6.35 16.41 1.49
CA GLY A 67 -7.79 16.50 1.24
C GLY A 67 -8.32 15.57 0.14
N SER A 68 -7.45 14.78 -0.52
CA SER A 68 -7.89 13.80 -1.51
C SER A 68 -8.79 12.69 -0.92
N GLY A 69 -8.61 12.39 0.37
CA GLY A 69 -9.45 11.47 1.14
C GLY A 69 -9.28 10.00 0.80
N PHE A 70 -8.32 9.64 -0.06
CA PHE A 70 -8.05 8.26 -0.47
C PHE A 70 -6.61 7.83 -0.24
N ARG A 71 -6.46 6.53 0.01
CA ARG A 71 -5.16 5.84 0.04
C ARG A 71 -4.74 5.33 -1.32
N LEU A 72 -3.50 4.85 -1.46
CA LEU A 72 -3.09 4.16 -2.68
C LEU A 72 -3.80 2.80 -2.80
N LEU A 73 -3.62 1.92 -1.81
CA LEU A 73 -4.14 0.55 -1.85
C LEU A 73 -4.45 0.00 -0.45
N THR A 74 -5.22 -1.08 -0.44
CA THR A 74 -5.47 -1.94 0.73
C THR A 74 -4.93 -3.34 0.42
N ILE A 75 -4.30 -3.99 1.40
CA ILE A 75 -3.94 -5.40 1.35
C ILE A 75 -4.92 -6.16 2.25
N GLU A 76 -5.71 -7.04 1.66
CA GLU A 76 -6.68 -7.85 2.39
C GLU A 76 -6.04 -9.15 2.90
N ALA A 77 -6.78 -9.90 3.73
CA ALA A 77 -6.33 -11.18 4.25
C ALA A 77 -5.92 -12.14 3.10
N GLY A 78 -4.74 -12.75 3.23
CA GLY A 78 -4.15 -13.62 2.20
C GLY A 78 -3.46 -12.87 1.05
N GLY A 79 -3.58 -11.54 0.98
CA GLY A 79 -2.83 -10.70 0.04
C GLY A 79 -1.39 -10.49 0.50
N ALA A 80 -0.48 -10.46 -0.47
CA ALA A 80 0.94 -10.19 -0.25
C ALA A 80 1.44 -9.07 -1.18
N LEU A 81 2.06 -8.04 -0.62
CA LEU A 81 2.63 -6.92 -1.37
C LEU A 81 4.15 -6.86 -1.20
N ALA A 82 4.88 -6.75 -2.30
CA ALA A 82 6.29 -6.38 -2.31
C ALA A 82 6.47 -5.03 -3.00
N LEU A 83 7.08 -4.06 -2.34
CA LEU A 83 7.48 -2.78 -2.93
C LEU A 83 9.00 -2.73 -3.04
N ASN A 84 9.52 -2.38 -4.21
CA ASN A 84 10.95 -2.27 -4.43
C ASN A 84 11.30 -1.06 -5.28
N SER A 85 12.18 -0.20 -4.78
CA SER A 85 12.73 0.95 -5.51
C SER A 85 11.68 1.89 -6.11
N ILE A 86 10.53 2.06 -5.44
CA ILE A 86 9.42 2.90 -5.90
C ILE A 86 9.21 4.12 -5.00
N MET A 87 8.77 5.23 -5.57
CA MET A 87 8.40 6.44 -4.82
C MET A 87 6.88 6.59 -4.75
N LEU A 88 6.35 6.74 -3.54
CA LEU A 88 4.91 6.87 -3.26
C LEU A 88 4.67 8.20 -2.54
N THR A 89 3.87 9.08 -3.13
CA THR A 89 3.72 10.45 -2.61
C THR A 89 2.29 10.94 -2.58
N ASN A 90 1.97 11.87 -1.69
CA ASN A 90 0.72 12.65 -1.73
C ASN A 90 -0.58 11.83 -1.58
N PHE A 91 -0.56 10.69 -0.88
CA PHE A 91 -1.80 9.96 -0.57
C PHE A 91 -2.30 10.31 0.83
N HIS A 92 -3.57 10.69 0.93
CA HIS A 92 -4.18 11.18 2.17
C HIS A 92 -5.50 10.48 2.46
N ALA A 93 -5.49 9.51 3.36
CA ALA A 93 -6.68 8.74 3.71
C ALA A 93 -7.49 9.39 4.84
N ASN A 94 -8.82 9.33 4.73
CA ASN A 94 -9.75 9.68 5.82
C ASN A 94 -9.86 8.61 6.92
N GLY A 95 -8.95 7.64 6.94
CA GLY A 95 -8.84 6.60 7.96
C GLY A 95 -7.37 6.25 8.21
N ASP A 96 -7.06 5.00 8.52
CA ASP A 96 -5.67 4.56 8.80
C ASP A 96 -4.92 4.19 7.53
N GLY A 97 -3.63 4.54 7.39
CA GLY A 97 -2.76 4.09 6.29
C GLY A 97 -2.85 4.96 5.04
N GLY A 98 -2.20 6.13 5.06
CA GLY A 98 -2.34 7.10 3.96
C GLY A 98 -1.96 6.57 2.59
N VAL A 99 -0.96 5.71 2.50
CA VAL A 99 -0.59 4.99 1.26
C VAL A 99 -1.12 3.57 1.31
N ILE A 100 -0.73 2.80 2.34
CA ILE A 100 -1.02 1.38 2.47
C ILE A 100 -1.81 1.13 3.74
N ARG A 101 -2.89 0.37 3.59
CA ARG A 101 -3.63 -0.24 4.71
C ARG A 101 -3.54 -1.76 4.59
N ALA A 102 -2.88 -2.40 5.55
CA ALA A 102 -2.72 -3.85 5.62
C ALA A 102 -3.66 -4.42 6.69
N GLU A 103 -4.61 -5.24 6.26
CA GLU A 103 -5.62 -5.88 7.12
C GLU A 103 -5.09 -7.14 7.80
N PRO A 104 -5.79 -7.69 8.82
CA PRO A 104 -5.35 -8.91 9.49
C PRO A 104 -5.20 -10.08 8.52
N GLY A 105 -4.11 -10.84 8.66
CA GLY A 105 -3.81 -11.96 7.77
C GLY A 105 -3.14 -11.57 6.45
N SER A 106 -2.73 -10.30 6.27
CA SER A 106 -1.97 -9.84 5.10
C SER A 106 -0.46 -9.90 5.33
N GLU A 107 0.29 -9.80 4.23
CA GLU A 107 1.75 -9.74 4.22
C GLU A 107 2.24 -8.55 3.40
N PHE A 108 3.30 -7.88 3.85
CA PHE A 108 3.99 -6.90 3.01
C PHE A 108 5.49 -6.82 3.28
N SER A 109 6.22 -6.48 2.22
CA SER A 109 7.66 -6.22 2.24
C SER A 109 7.97 -4.94 1.46
N ILE A 110 8.84 -4.09 2.00
CA ILE A 110 9.15 -2.77 1.44
C ILE A 110 10.66 -2.59 1.47
N PHE A 111 11.23 -2.46 0.28
CA PHE A 111 12.66 -2.35 0.06
C PHE A 111 13.00 -1.12 -0.77
N PHE A 112 13.99 -0.34 -0.34
CA PHE A 112 14.57 0.77 -1.12
C PHE A 112 13.52 1.77 -1.63
N SER A 113 12.38 1.90 -0.96
CA SER A 113 11.23 2.68 -1.42
C SER A 113 11.05 3.93 -0.58
N SER A 114 10.43 4.96 -1.15
CA SER A 114 10.20 6.23 -0.45
C SER A 114 8.71 6.57 -0.35
N PHE A 115 8.33 7.10 0.81
CA PHE A 115 7.00 7.57 1.13
C PHE A 115 7.11 9.04 1.53
N THR A 116 6.49 9.93 0.76
CA THR A 116 6.63 11.38 0.98
C THR A 116 5.29 12.09 1.02
N HIS A 117 5.12 13.04 1.94
CA HIS A 117 3.93 13.92 1.97
C HIS A 117 2.61 13.13 1.97
N SER A 118 2.55 12.03 2.72
CA SER A 118 1.35 11.17 2.80
C SER A 118 0.74 11.25 4.18
N GLY A 119 -0.58 11.21 4.27
CA GLY A 119 -1.28 11.43 5.52
C GLY A 119 -2.43 10.46 5.80
N ALA A 120 -2.76 10.32 7.07
CA ALA A 120 -3.92 9.56 7.54
C ALA A 120 -4.61 10.35 8.65
N SER A 121 -5.94 10.46 8.62
CA SER A 121 -6.68 11.00 9.78
C SER A 121 -6.72 10.00 10.94
N GLY A 122 -6.49 8.72 10.69
CA GLY A 122 -6.38 7.67 11.70
C GLY A 122 -4.93 7.44 12.15
N ALA A 123 -4.49 6.19 12.02
CA ALA A 123 -3.13 5.76 12.33
C ALA A 123 -2.27 5.53 11.07
N GLY A 124 -0.96 5.72 11.17
CA GLY A 124 0.01 5.38 10.12
C GLY A 124 -0.10 6.26 8.86
N GLY A 125 0.59 7.41 8.86
CA GLY A 125 0.45 8.43 7.81
C GLY A 125 0.81 7.94 6.42
N ALA A 126 1.74 6.99 6.32
CA ALA A 126 2.02 6.24 5.10
C ALA A 126 1.45 4.81 5.20
N ILE A 127 1.79 4.09 6.26
CA ILE A 127 1.47 2.67 6.39
C ILE A 127 0.77 2.42 7.71
N TYR A 128 -0.38 1.75 7.62
CA TYR A 128 -1.04 1.14 8.75
C TYR A 128 -1.13 -0.36 8.52
N ALA A 129 -0.73 -1.15 9.50
CA ALA A 129 -0.92 -2.59 9.50
C ALA A 129 -1.47 -3.06 10.84
N THR A 130 -2.49 -3.92 10.80
CA THR A 130 -3.06 -4.54 11.99
C THR A 130 -3.16 -6.04 11.80
N GLY A 131 -2.53 -6.83 12.66
CA GLY A 131 -2.56 -8.29 12.58
C GLY A 131 -1.98 -8.86 11.28
N ALA A 132 -1.02 -8.16 10.66
CA ALA A 132 -0.27 -8.68 9.52
C ALA A 132 0.53 -9.92 9.94
N LEU A 133 0.58 -10.93 9.08
CA LEU A 133 1.37 -12.15 9.30
C LEU A 133 2.87 -11.87 9.19
N SER A 134 3.24 -11.00 8.25
CA SER A 134 4.60 -10.56 8.02
C SER A 134 4.61 -9.09 7.59
N ALA A 135 5.57 -8.34 8.13
CA ALA A 135 5.80 -6.94 7.84
C ALA A 135 7.31 -6.68 7.81
N GLU A 136 7.87 -6.49 6.62
CA GLU A 136 9.29 -6.19 6.43
C GLU A 136 9.46 -4.80 5.82
N ILE A 137 10.30 -3.98 6.44
CA ILE A 137 10.64 -2.64 5.97
C ILE A 137 12.14 -2.49 6.09
N ASP A 138 12.84 -2.49 4.95
CA ASP A 138 14.29 -2.30 4.89
C ASP A 138 14.65 -1.21 3.88
N SER A 139 15.63 -0.40 4.27
CA SER A 139 16.16 0.69 3.41
C SER A 139 15.07 1.63 2.85
N ALA A 140 13.94 1.77 3.55
CA ALA A 140 12.82 2.62 3.15
C ALA A 140 12.91 4.01 3.80
N ARG A 141 12.48 5.04 3.08
CA ARG A 141 12.44 6.43 3.58
C ARG A 141 11.00 6.89 3.79
N PHE A 142 10.72 7.45 4.95
CA PHE A 142 9.44 8.11 5.27
C PHE A 142 9.70 9.58 5.59
N GLU A 143 9.10 10.49 4.84
CA GLU A 143 9.35 11.92 4.96
C GLU A 143 8.05 12.71 4.84
N HIS A 144 7.83 13.66 5.75
CA HIS A 144 6.58 14.43 5.80
C HIS A 144 5.32 13.55 5.82
N CYS A 145 5.40 12.37 6.43
CA CYS A 145 4.26 11.50 6.62
C CYS A 145 3.61 11.73 7.97
N THR A 146 2.31 12.02 8.01
CA THR A 146 1.62 12.47 9.21
C THR A 146 0.34 11.69 9.49
N ALA A 147 0.12 11.33 10.75
CA ALA A 147 -1.14 10.75 11.21
C ALA A 147 -1.49 11.22 12.62
N MET A 148 -2.76 11.10 13.00
CA MET A 148 -3.17 11.33 14.40
C MET A 148 -2.49 10.34 15.35
N ARG A 149 -2.23 9.10 14.89
CA ARG A 149 -1.54 8.07 15.67
C ARG A 149 -0.41 7.43 14.84
N GLY A 150 0.77 7.26 15.42
CA GLY A 150 1.86 6.51 14.77
C GLY A 150 2.59 7.23 13.62
N GLY A 151 2.53 8.56 13.52
CA GLY A 151 3.36 9.34 12.59
C GLY A 151 3.29 8.84 11.15
N ALA A 152 4.38 8.23 10.66
CA ALA A 152 4.46 7.64 9.33
C ALA A 152 3.98 6.18 9.26
N VAL A 153 4.30 5.36 10.27
CA VAL A 153 4.06 3.91 10.24
C VAL A 153 3.45 3.48 11.58
N ALA A 154 2.32 2.80 11.51
CA ALA A 154 1.66 2.20 12.68
C ALA A 154 1.48 0.70 12.45
N LEU A 155 2.14 -0.11 13.27
CA LEU A 155 2.02 -1.57 13.26
C LEU A 155 1.35 -2.01 14.57
N LEU A 156 0.21 -2.67 14.48
CA LEU A 156 -0.50 -3.25 15.62
C LEU A 156 -0.52 -4.77 15.48
N SER A 157 -0.12 -5.47 16.52
CA SER A 157 -0.32 -6.92 16.59
C SER A 157 -1.81 -7.23 16.76
N ALA A 158 -2.30 -8.31 16.16
CA ALA A 158 -3.55 -8.90 16.62
C ALA A 158 -3.36 -9.36 18.06
N GLN A 159 -4.09 -8.78 19.01
CA GLN A 159 -4.11 -9.32 20.37
C GLN A 159 -4.84 -10.66 20.30
N THR A 160 -4.10 -11.76 20.26
CA THR A 160 -4.66 -13.05 20.66
C THR A 160 -4.95 -12.92 22.16
N GLN A 161 -6.19 -12.64 22.54
CA GLN A 161 -6.61 -12.91 23.90
C GLN A 161 -6.47 -14.42 24.08
N SER A 162 -5.36 -14.85 24.69
CA SER A 162 -5.27 -16.18 25.26
C SER A 162 -6.31 -16.22 26.38
N SER A 163 -7.51 -16.71 26.08
CA SER A 163 -8.43 -17.12 27.14
C SER A 163 -7.71 -18.24 27.87
N GLN A 164 -7.19 -17.94 29.05
CA GLN A 164 -6.62 -18.97 29.92
C GLN A 164 -7.75 -19.95 30.23
N VAL A 165 -7.52 -21.22 29.91
CA VAL A 165 -8.37 -22.35 30.32
C VAL A 165 -8.03 -22.69 31.76
#